data_AF-A0A9D5T2I8-F1
#
_entry.id   AF-A0A9D5T2I8-F1
#
_cell.length_a   1.000
_cell.length_b   1.000
_cell.length_c   1.000
_cell.angle_alpha   90.00
_cell.angle_beta   90.00
_cell.angle_gamma   90.00
#
_symmetry.space_group_name_H-M   'P 1'
#
loop_
_entity.id
_entity.type
_entity.pdbx_description
1 polymer ?
#
loop_
_entity_poly.entity_id
_entity_poly.type
_entity_poly.pdbx_seq_one_letter_code
_entity_poly.pdbx_strand_id
1 'polypeptide(L)'
;MKFFKKSTALLLAFLMLAGMLTGFAADEELPLKEKQYEDYGTYVLLGDSVASGYNDVEYVFSEFTRVENSYADFVADDLGIELIPLACPGFRTLELRHLLEDNFPVEDGYLFHGSHTPNEEIEALAPYFRQSISEAGLITLGIGGNDFGAYLGWVIADVMEEDGLFTDFVTKARALLAEEGVESDALDDFLDLADTMGVLPNVISILPEALDYGISSLFNNWDPMIEDIYRLNPDVTLLVIGMFDTGVKTEEDVAKNEKALIKLNIAQAIVDFANGPMKKGAEKYGYTFVDVTGTICDETHPTAEGHRFIADKILEALPDVNFPYTDVEYGSTYYQAVAYMYENDIMKGTTATLFSPKGAFTKKHLAEALYAKAGRPEVDADSITINDVADEDVAKPAIVWAIKEGIMSLDVQGNFGPNEQYTKNGLAVALFSAAIAEDSGFLSVIRALFFLFGNISLAPTQSVTRGKAAMTLLDYFRI
;
A
#
# COMPACT_ATOMS: atom_id res chain seq x y z
N MET A 1 -23.14 -19.90 -30.61
CA MET A 1 -23.64 -20.03 -29.23
C MET A 1 -23.29 -21.34 -28.49
N LYS A 2 -23.07 -22.50 -29.15
CA LYS A 2 -22.66 -23.75 -28.46
C LYS A 2 -21.15 -23.90 -28.21
N PHE A 3 -20.29 -23.18 -28.93
CA PHE A 3 -18.83 -23.21 -28.75
C PHE A 3 -18.39 -22.42 -27.50
N PHE A 4 -19.01 -21.26 -27.26
CA PHE A 4 -18.74 -20.37 -26.11
C PHE A 4 -19.06 -20.95 -24.73
N LYS A 5 -19.95 -21.95 -24.65
CA LYS A 5 -20.32 -22.63 -23.39
C LYS A 5 -19.38 -23.78 -23.00
N LYS A 6 -18.64 -24.35 -23.97
CA LYS A 6 -17.65 -25.41 -23.68
C LYS A 6 -16.32 -24.84 -23.21
N SER A 7 -15.92 -23.67 -23.72
CA SER A 7 -14.71 -22.96 -23.29
C SER A 7 -14.83 -22.38 -21.87
N THR A 8 -15.99 -21.83 -21.49
CA THR A 8 -16.25 -21.36 -20.11
C THR A 8 -16.32 -22.50 -19.10
N ALA A 9 -16.85 -23.67 -19.47
CA ALA A 9 -16.89 -24.84 -18.60
C ALA A 9 -15.50 -25.49 -18.42
N LEU A 10 -14.64 -25.47 -19.45
CA LEU A 10 -13.24 -25.90 -19.32
C LEU A 10 -12.43 -24.93 -18.44
N LEU A 11 -12.68 -23.62 -18.55
CA LEU A 11 -12.05 -22.58 -17.74
C LEU A 11 -12.41 -22.74 -16.24
N LEU A 12 -13.68 -23.02 -15.94
CA LEU A 12 -14.18 -23.32 -14.59
C LEU A 12 -13.64 -24.66 -14.04
N ALA A 13 -13.42 -25.66 -14.90
CA ALA A 13 -12.82 -26.94 -14.50
C ALA A 13 -11.31 -26.83 -14.22
N PHE A 14 -10.59 -25.94 -14.91
CA PHE A 14 -9.19 -25.62 -14.63
C PHE A 14 -9.02 -24.82 -13.34
N LEU A 15 -9.93 -23.87 -13.07
CA LEU A 15 -9.99 -23.09 -11.82
C LEU A 15 -10.22 -23.97 -10.57
N MET A 16 -10.88 -25.13 -10.70
CA MET A 16 -11.13 -26.04 -9.58
C MET A 16 -10.00 -27.05 -9.31
N LEU A 17 -9.06 -27.25 -10.24
CA LEU A 17 -7.98 -28.25 -10.11
C LEU A 17 -6.64 -27.68 -9.62
N ALA A 18 -6.50 -26.34 -9.57
CA ALA A 18 -5.30 -25.64 -9.11
C ALA A 18 -5.19 -25.47 -7.57
N GLY A 19 -6.07 -26.11 -6.79
CA GLY A 19 -6.07 -26.05 -5.33
C GLY A 19 -5.09 -26.98 -4.63
N MET A 20 -4.15 -27.62 -5.33
CA MET A 20 -3.18 -28.53 -4.74
C MET A 20 -1.80 -28.35 -5.35
N LEU A 21 -0.83 -28.04 -4.48
CA LEU A 21 0.63 -28.04 -4.67
C LEU A 21 1.24 -26.70 -5.08
N THR A 22 1.71 -25.95 -4.07
CA THR A 22 2.78 -24.95 -4.23
C THR A 22 4.01 -25.42 -3.49
N GLY A 23 5.10 -25.60 -4.23
CA GLY A 23 6.46 -25.65 -3.73
C GLY A 23 7.25 -24.58 -4.48
N PHE A 24 7.96 -23.75 -3.73
CA PHE A 24 8.69 -22.56 -4.15
C PHE A 24 9.68 -22.80 -5.30
N ALA A 25 9.72 -21.84 -6.23
CA ALA A 25 10.95 -21.42 -6.89
C ALA A 25 11.17 -19.97 -6.47
N ALA A 26 12.29 -19.71 -5.79
CA ALA A 26 12.74 -18.37 -5.47
C ALA A 26 13.24 -17.72 -6.76
N ASP A 27 12.64 -16.61 -7.17
CA ASP A 27 13.19 -15.79 -8.24
C ASP A 27 14.46 -15.10 -7.72
N GLU A 28 15.54 -15.18 -8.50
CA GLU A 28 16.77 -14.42 -8.23
C GLU A 28 16.44 -12.93 -8.27
N GLU A 29 16.47 -12.28 -7.10
CA GLU A 29 16.48 -10.82 -7.00
C GLU A 29 17.72 -10.30 -7.73
N LEU A 30 17.52 -9.71 -8.91
CA LEU A 30 18.55 -8.90 -9.55
C LEU A 30 18.91 -7.76 -8.58
N PRO A 31 20.20 -7.55 -8.27
CA PRO A 31 20.59 -6.56 -7.28
C PRO A 31 20.20 -5.17 -7.78
N LEU A 32 19.24 -4.54 -7.09
CA LEU A 32 18.93 -3.13 -7.28
C LEU A 32 20.20 -2.32 -7.03
N LYS A 33 20.43 -1.30 -7.86
CA LYS A 33 21.48 -0.32 -7.62
C LYS A 33 21.18 0.35 -6.27
N GLU A 34 22.15 0.44 -5.37
CA GLU A 34 21.97 1.02 -4.04
C GLU A 34 21.40 2.44 -4.15
N LYS A 35 20.18 2.63 -3.63
CA LYS A 35 19.43 3.88 -3.69
C LYS A 35 20.13 4.96 -2.88
N GLN A 36 20.16 6.19 -3.39
CA GLN A 36 20.69 7.32 -2.63
C GLN A 36 19.57 8.23 -2.18
N TYR A 37 19.57 8.56 -0.90
CA TYR A 37 18.55 9.38 -0.26
C TYR A 37 18.96 10.84 -0.19
N GLU A 38 17.98 11.73 -0.14
CA GLU A 38 18.21 13.12 0.23
C GLU A 38 18.67 13.20 1.69
N ASP A 39 19.39 14.27 2.02
CA ASP A 39 19.62 14.63 3.42
C ASP A 39 18.33 15.29 3.96
N TYR A 40 17.49 14.48 4.59
CA TYR A 40 16.24 14.93 5.20
C TYR A 40 16.48 15.74 6.49
N GLY A 41 17.70 15.80 7.02
CA GLY A 41 18.01 16.45 8.30
C GLY A 41 17.35 15.77 9.50
N THR A 42 16.06 16.02 9.70
CA THR A 42 15.27 15.52 10.83
C THR A 42 14.05 14.74 10.34
N TYR A 43 13.83 13.58 10.97
CA TYR A 43 12.70 12.70 10.77
C TYR A 43 11.74 12.82 11.96
N VAL A 44 10.54 13.36 11.72
CA VAL A 44 9.47 13.43 12.71
C VAL A 44 8.50 12.27 12.51
N LEU A 45 8.28 11.51 13.58
CA LEU A 45 7.34 10.39 13.60
C LEU A 45 6.02 10.84 14.23
N LEU A 46 4.93 10.85 13.48
CA LEU A 46 3.58 11.08 13.99
C LEU A 46 2.78 9.77 13.91
N GLY A 47 2.07 9.42 14.98
CA GLY A 47 1.17 8.27 14.90
C GLY A 47 0.73 7.68 16.22
N ASP A 48 0.19 6.48 16.12
CA ASP A 48 -0.38 5.71 17.21
C ASP A 48 0.61 4.69 17.84
N SER A 49 0.09 3.61 18.41
CA SER A 49 0.86 2.54 19.05
C SER A 49 1.80 1.83 18.08
N VAL A 50 1.36 1.58 16.84
CA VAL A 50 2.19 0.99 15.78
C VAL A 50 3.35 1.92 15.45
N ALA A 51 3.08 3.21 15.33
CA ALA A 51 4.12 4.21 15.10
C ALA A 51 5.12 4.29 16.26
N SER A 52 4.62 4.27 17.50
CA SER A 52 5.44 4.35 18.71
C SER A 52 6.38 3.15 18.90
N GLY A 53 6.13 2.02 18.22
CA GLY A 53 6.86 0.77 18.41
C GLY A 53 6.36 -0.03 19.61
N TYR A 54 5.08 0.08 19.94
CA TYR A 54 4.46 -0.71 21.00
C TYR A 54 4.56 -2.21 20.71
N ASN A 55 4.71 -3.03 21.76
CA ASN A 55 4.87 -4.47 21.65
C ASN A 55 3.87 -5.22 22.54
N ASP A 56 3.12 -6.16 21.95
CA ASP A 56 2.09 -6.96 22.64
C ASP A 56 2.66 -7.94 23.67
N VAL A 57 3.92 -8.37 23.51
CA VAL A 57 4.50 -9.49 24.24
C VAL A 57 5.32 -9.02 25.45
N GLU A 58 6.11 -7.97 25.26
CA GLU A 58 6.93 -7.36 26.32
C GLU A 58 6.62 -5.87 26.41
N TYR A 59 6.08 -5.45 27.55
CA TYR A 59 5.76 -4.03 27.77
C TYR A 59 6.99 -3.16 27.59
N VAL A 60 6.89 -2.21 26.66
CA VAL A 60 7.84 -1.14 26.44
C VAL A 60 7.10 0.18 26.53
N PHE A 61 7.61 1.11 27.35
CA PHE A 61 7.10 2.48 27.33
C PHE A 61 7.49 3.11 26.00
N SER A 62 6.51 3.40 25.14
CA SER A 62 6.71 3.86 23.76
C SER A 62 6.23 5.31 23.51
N GLU A 63 5.56 5.92 24.48
CA GLU A 63 5.02 7.28 24.37
C GLU A 63 6.12 8.32 24.20
N PHE A 64 6.11 9.01 23.05
CA PHE A 64 7.04 10.08 22.71
C PHE A 64 8.52 9.69 22.85
N THR A 65 8.85 8.41 22.63
CA THR A 65 10.21 7.88 22.73
C THR A 65 10.59 7.05 21.52
N ARG A 66 11.89 6.98 21.25
CA ARG A 66 12.46 6.12 20.22
C ARG A 66 12.55 4.70 20.77
N VAL A 67 11.81 3.77 20.19
CA VAL A 67 11.84 2.34 20.56
C VAL A 67 12.73 1.57 19.59
N GLU A 68 13.68 0.82 20.14
CA GLU A 68 14.61 -0.02 19.38
C GLU A 68 13.86 -1.08 18.56
N ASN A 69 14.26 -1.29 17.31
CA ASN A 69 13.64 -2.21 16.35
C ASN A 69 12.20 -1.84 15.93
N SER A 70 11.74 -0.62 16.21
CA SER A 70 10.54 -0.08 15.58
C SER A 70 10.84 0.34 14.12
N TYR A 71 9.80 0.50 13.29
CA TYR A 71 10.03 0.91 11.91
C TYR A 71 10.69 2.29 11.82
N ALA A 72 10.38 3.19 12.75
CA ALA A 72 10.95 4.52 12.77
C ALA A 72 12.42 4.50 13.19
N ASP A 73 12.78 3.60 14.11
CA ASP A 73 14.17 3.35 14.50
C ASP A 73 15.00 2.86 13.31
N PHE A 74 14.50 1.86 12.58
CA PHE A 74 15.16 1.35 11.36
C PHE A 74 15.31 2.42 10.28
N VAL A 75 14.27 3.19 9.99
CA VAL A 75 14.33 4.27 8.98
C VAL A 75 15.35 5.34 9.37
N ALA A 76 15.37 5.74 10.64
CA ALA A 76 16.32 6.74 11.13
C ALA A 76 17.77 6.26 11.01
N ASP A 77 18.04 4.99 11.34
CA ASP A 77 19.38 4.40 11.25
C ASP A 77 19.83 4.20 9.80
N ASP A 78 18.96 3.69 8.93
CA ASP A 78 19.28 3.45 7.52
C ASP A 78 19.54 4.76 6.76
N LEU A 79 18.83 5.85 7.13
CA LEU A 79 19.05 7.19 6.58
C LEU A 79 20.18 7.97 7.29
N GLY A 80 20.57 7.56 8.51
CA GLY A 80 21.55 8.25 9.34
C GLY A 80 21.10 9.62 9.84
N ILE A 81 19.81 9.79 10.14
CA ILE A 81 19.19 11.07 10.52
C ILE A 81 18.57 11.04 11.93
N GLU A 82 18.36 12.22 12.52
CA GLU A 82 17.76 12.34 13.86
C GLU A 82 16.26 12.06 13.84
N LEU A 83 15.79 11.15 14.69
CA LEU A 83 14.37 10.84 14.91
C LEU A 83 13.80 11.67 16.05
N ILE A 84 12.70 12.39 15.79
CA ILE A 84 11.82 13.00 16.78
C ILE A 84 10.56 12.14 16.94
N PRO A 85 10.46 11.32 17.99
CA PRO A 85 9.34 10.41 18.20
C PRO A 85 8.15 11.15 18.81
N LEU A 86 7.16 11.51 17.98
CA LEU A 86 5.92 12.18 18.39
C LEU A 86 4.69 11.26 18.23
N ALA A 87 4.90 9.96 18.39
CA ALA A 87 3.84 8.96 18.39
C ALA A 87 3.44 8.57 19.82
N CYS A 88 2.16 8.21 19.98
CA CYS A 88 1.60 7.83 21.27
C CYS A 88 0.49 6.77 21.04
N PRO A 89 0.53 5.63 21.76
CA PRO A 89 -0.58 4.69 21.80
C PRO A 89 -1.94 5.38 22.03
N GLY A 90 -2.96 4.85 21.35
CA GLY A 90 -4.33 5.38 21.42
C GLY A 90 -4.59 6.66 20.62
N PHE A 91 -3.57 7.33 20.06
CA PHE A 91 -3.80 8.53 19.24
C PHE A 91 -4.71 8.21 18.03
N ARG A 92 -5.70 9.08 17.81
CA ARG A 92 -6.56 9.12 16.63
C ARG A 92 -6.28 10.38 15.84
N THR A 93 -6.90 10.49 14.67
CA THR A 93 -6.81 11.72 13.87
C THR A 93 -7.24 12.97 14.64
N LEU A 94 -8.17 12.82 15.59
CA LEU A 94 -8.65 13.89 16.47
C LEU A 94 -7.55 14.44 17.38
N GLU A 95 -6.79 13.57 18.07
CA GLU A 95 -5.70 13.97 18.97
C GLU A 95 -4.62 14.75 18.24
N LEU A 96 -4.18 14.29 17.07
CA LEU A 96 -3.21 15.03 16.27
C LEU A 96 -3.76 16.39 15.88
N ARG A 97 -5.00 16.46 15.39
CA ARG A 97 -5.62 17.73 15.02
C ARG A 97 -5.73 18.71 16.19
N HIS A 98 -6.09 18.22 17.38
CA HIS A 98 -6.10 19.00 18.62
C HIS A 98 -4.72 19.62 18.95
N LEU A 99 -3.65 18.85 18.73
CA LEU A 99 -2.29 19.33 18.95
C LEU A 99 -1.81 20.30 17.86
N LEU A 100 -2.35 20.24 16.63
CA LEU A 100 -1.92 21.09 15.52
C LEU A 100 -2.71 22.41 15.41
N GLU A 101 -3.99 22.42 15.77
CA GLU A 101 -4.87 23.59 15.63
C GLU A 101 -4.95 24.44 16.91
N ASP A 102 -4.97 25.77 16.77
CA ASP A 102 -5.23 26.68 17.90
C ASP A 102 -6.72 26.74 18.24
N ASN A 103 -7.08 26.51 19.50
CA ASN A 103 -8.46 26.55 20.01
C ASN A 103 -9.41 25.55 19.33
N PHE A 104 -8.90 24.38 18.92
CA PHE A 104 -9.74 23.30 18.43
C PHE A 104 -10.74 22.89 19.52
N PRO A 105 -12.06 23.04 19.29
CA PRO A 105 -13.04 22.71 20.30
C PRO A 105 -13.18 21.20 20.38
N VAL A 106 -12.58 20.58 21.39
CA VAL A 106 -12.77 19.16 21.66
C VAL A 106 -13.86 18.98 22.70
N GLU A 107 -15.05 18.58 22.25
CA GLU A 107 -16.10 18.02 23.09
C GLU A 107 -16.18 16.50 22.87
N ASP A 108 -15.03 15.81 22.97
CA ASP A 108 -14.90 14.35 22.84
C ASP A 108 -14.47 13.78 24.21
N GLY A 109 -15.29 12.88 24.76
CA GLY A 109 -15.06 12.27 26.07
C GLY A 109 -13.92 11.24 26.10
N TYR A 110 -13.35 10.92 24.94
CA TYR A 110 -12.31 9.92 24.74
C TYR A 110 -10.99 10.56 24.27
N LEU A 111 -10.83 11.87 24.41
CA LEU A 111 -9.59 12.55 24.07
C LEU A 111 -8.42 11.96 24.88
N PHE A 112 -7.42 11.43 24.16
CA PHE A 112 -6.25 10.72 24.71
C PHE A 112 -6.58 9.44 25.50
N HIS A 113 -7.73 8.80 25.25
CA HIS A 113 -8.22 7.65 26.01
C HIS A 113 -7.20 6.51 26.18
N GLY A 114 -6.35 6.25 25.16
CA GLY A 114 -5.33 5.19 25.20
C GLY A 114 -3.92 5.61 25.63
N SER A 115 -3.73 6.83 26.15
CA SER A 115 -2.44 7.30 26.63
C SER A 115 -2.26 7.06 28.14
N HIS A 116 -1.05 6.68 28.53
CA HIS A 116 -0.62 6.61 29.93
C HIS A 116 -0.14 7.98 30.44
N THR A 117 0.29 8.87 29.55
CA THR A 117 0.68 10.25 29.87
C THR A 117 -0.56 11.07 30.20
N PRO A 118 -0.56 11.87 31.29
CA PRO A 118 -1.68 12.74 31.62
C PRO A 118 -2.02 13.71 30.49
N ASN A 119 -3.30 13.90 30.19
CA ASN A 119 -3.76 14.78 29.10
C ASN A 119 -3.13 16.18 29.13
N GLU A 120 -3.02 16.81 30.31
CA GLU A 120 -2.39 18.14 30.45
C GLU A 120 -0.92 18.16 30.00
N GLU A 121 -0.19 17.06 30.19
CA GLU A 121 1.20 16.94 29.74
C GLU A 121 1.28 16.77 28.22
N ILE A 122 0.37 16.00 27.62
CA ILE A 122 0.29 15.84 26.16
C ILE A 122 -0.09 17.17 25.50
N GLU A 123 -1.08 17.88 26.05
CA GLU A 123 -1.49 19.19 25.55
C GLU A 123 -0.35 20.22 25.62
N ALA A 124 0.49 20.14 26.64
CA ALA A 124 1.67 21.00 26.77
C ALA A 124 2.72 20.74 25.66
N LEU A 125 2.67 19.60 24.96
CA LEU A 125 3.53 19.30 23.81
C LEU A 125 3.08 19.96 22.51
N ALA A 126 1.88 20.54 22.43
CA ALA A 126 1.36 21.13 21.19
C ALA A 126 2.34 22.12 20.50
N PRO A 127 3.01 23.06 21.21
CA PRO A 127 4.03 23.92 20.59
C PRO A 127 5.22 23.14 20.02
N TYR A 128 5.63 22.06 20.70
CA TYR A 128 6.74 21.22 20.27
C TYR A 128 6.39 20.38 19.03
N PHE A 129 5.15 19.86 18.95
CA PHE A 129 4.63 19.20 17.74
C PHE A 129 4.71 20.13 16.53
N ARG A 130 4.16 21.34 16.67
CA ARG A 130 4.10 22.32 15.57
C ARG A 130 5.49 22.75 15.13
N GLN A 131 6.40 23.00 16.08
CA GLN A 131 7.78 23.34 15.77
C GLN A 131 8.48 22.19 15.02
N SER A 132 8.40 20.97 15.55
CA SER A 132 9.05 19.80 14.96
C SER A 132 8.58 19.56 13.52
N ILE A 133 7.27 19.66 13.27
CA ILE A 133 6.69 19.56 11.92
C ILE A 133 7.22 20.67 11.00
N SER A 134 7.29 21.91 11.48
CA SER A 134 7.78 23.05 10.69
C SER A 134 9.25 22.96 10.28
N GLU A 135 10.04 22.18 11.00
CA GLU A 135 11.49 22.00 10.78
C GLU A 135 11.86 20.63 10.16
N ALA A 136 10.89 19.71 10.06
CA ALA A 136 11.11 18.36 9.53
C ALA A 136 11.46 18.36 8.04
N GLY A 137 12.41 17.51 7.63
CA GLY A 137 12.58 17.15 6.22
C GLY A 137 11.82 15.88 5.84
N LEU A 138 11.62 14.97 6.80
CA LEU A 138 10.83 13.74 6.64
C LEU A 138 9.79 13.64 7.75
N ILE A 139 8.54 13.32 7.37
CA ILE A 139 7.49 12.92 8.30
C ILE A 139 6.94 11.56 7.87
N THR A 140 6.83 10.63 8.81
CA THR A 140 5.91 9.48 8.64
C THR A 140 4.68 9.69 9.51
N LEU A 141 3.51 9.41 8.94
CA LEU A 141 2.23 9.50 9.61
C LEU A 141 1.53 8.14 9.61
N GLY A 142 1.55 7.44 10.74
CA GLY A 142 0.86 6.16 10.94
C GLY A 142 -0.26 6.30 11.96
N ILE A 143 -1.46 6.65 11.51
CA ILE A 143 -2.63 6.85 12.37
C ILE A 143 -3.93 6.46 11.65
N GLY A 144 -4.99 6.24 12.41
CA GLY A 144 -6.33 5.98 11.88
C GLY A 144 -6.92 4.66 12.38
N GLY A 145 -6.10 3.72 12.85
CA GLY A 145 -6.59 2.45 13.41
C GLY A 145 -7.47 2.66 14.63
N ASN A 146 -7.02 3.53 15.54
CA ASN A 146 -7.75 3.83 16.77
C ASN A 146 -9.06 4.57 16.52
N ASP A 147 -9.23 5.26 15.39
CA ASP A 147 -10.49 5.90 15.02
C ASP A 147 -11.63 4.87 14.90
N PHE A 148 -11.35 3.58 14.64
CA PHE A 148 -12.38 2.54 14.50
C PHE A 148 -12.63 1.69 15.75
N GLY A 149 -11.60 1.44 16.59
CA GLY A 149 -11.61 0.27 17.48
C GLY A 149 -11.37 0.55 18.97
N ALA A 150 -10.40 1.41 19.30
CA ALA A 150 -9.84 1.49 20.66
C ALA A 150 -10.84 1.90 21.76
N TYR A 151 -11.95 2.53 21.39
CA TYR A 151 -12.95 3.05 22.33
C TYR A 151 -14.37 2.53 22.02
N LEU A 152 -14.52 1.56 21.09
CA LEU A 152 -15.83 1.10 20.62
C LEU A 152 -16.69 0.52 21.76
N GLY A 153 -16.10 -0.28 22.65
CA GLY A 153 -16.80 -0.82 23.83
C GLY A 153 -17.29 0.28 24.78
N TRP A 154 -16.55 1.37 24.90
CA TRP A 154 -16.92 2.53 25.72
C TRP A 154 -18.09 3.31 25.11
N VAL A 155 -18.07 3.54 23.79
CA VAL A 155 -19.19 4.19 23.07
C VAL A 155 -20.46 3.37 23.17
N ILE A 156 -20.37 2.04 23.01
CA ILE A 156 -21.55 1.17 23.18
C ILE A 156 -22.09 1.30 24.61
N ALA A 157 -21.22 1.32 25.62
CA ALA A 157 -21.63 1.48 27.01
C ALA A 157 -22.31 2.84 27.27
N ASP A 158 -21.79 3.94 26.69
CA ASP A 158 -22.36 5.28 26.80
C ASP A 158 -23.75 5.36 26.15
N VAL A 159 -23.91 4.87 24.91
CA VAL A 159 -25.20 4.85 24.21
C VAL A 159 -26.24 4.00 24.96
N MET A 160 -25.82 2.85 25.51
CA MET A 160 -26.71 2.01 26.33
C MET A 160 -27.11 2.69 27.64
N GLU A 161 -26.26 3.54 28.21
CA GLU A 161 -26.54 4.28 29.43
C GLU A 161 -27.54 5.43 29.19
N GLU A 162 -27.46 6.12 28.04
CA GLU A 162 -28.38 7.21 27.68
C GLU A 162 -29.85 6.74 27.62
N ASP A 163 -30.09 5.51 27.16
CA ASP A 163 -31.42 4.90 27.13
C ASP A 163 -31.90 4.41 28.50
N GLY A 164 -31.03 4.40 29.53
CA GLY A 164 -31.35 3.95 30.89
C GLY A 164 -31.69 2.47 31.01
N LEU A 165 -31.34 1.66 30.00
CA LEU A 165 -31.58 0.22 29.93
C LEU A 165 -30.29 -0.55 30.27
N PHE A 166 -30.42 -1.76 30.81
CA PHE A 166 -29.28 -2.68 31.05
C PHE A 166 -28.17 -2.15 31.98
N THR A 167 -28.50 -1.32 32.99
CA THR A 167 -27.54 -0.72 33.95
C THR A 167 -26.56 -1.74 34.56
N ASP A 168 -27.03 -2.96 34.88
CA ASP A 168 -26.20 -4.03 35.42
C ASP A 168 -25.13 -4.50 34.42
N PHE A 169 -25.46 -4.53 33.12
CA PHE A 169 -24.51 -4.86 32.06
C PHE A 169 -23.52 -3.71 31.88
N VAL A 170 -23.99 -2.47 31.72
CA VAL A 170 -23.13 -1.29 31.53
C VAL A 170 -22.11 -1.17 32.67
N THR A 171 -22.54 -1.37 33.91
CA THR A 171 -21.63 -1.31 35.08
C THR A 171 -20.52 -2.36 35.00
N LYS A 172 -20.87 -3.59 34.63
CA LYS A 172 -19.90 -4.69 34.51
C LYS A 172 -19.00 -4.51 33.29
N ALA A 173 -19.54 -4.05 32.18
CA ALA A 173 -18.81 -3.77 30.96
C ALA A 173 -17.76 -2.66 31.18
N ARG A 174 -18.11 -1.57 31.87
CA ARG A 174 -17.15 -0.52 32.24
C ARG A 174 -16.05 -1.03 33.18
N ALA A 175 -16.41 -1.90 34.13
CA ALA A 175 -15.42 -2.51 35.02
C ALA A 175 -14.42 -3.40 34.25
N LEU A 176 -14.93 -4.22 33.31
CA LEU A 176 -14.13 -5.05 32.42
C LEU A 176 -13.19 -4.19 31.55
N LEU A 177 -13.73 -3.19 30.86
CA LEU A 177 -12.95 -2.28 30.01
C LEU A 177 -11.87 -1.50 30.78
N ALA A 178 -12.11 -1.20 32.06
CA ALA A 178 -11.13 -0.55 32.93
C ALA A 178 -10.05 -1.51 33.47
N GLU A 179 -10.33 -2.81 33.56
CA GLU A 179 -9.38 -3.84 34.02
C GLU A 179 -8.44 -4.27 32.89
N GLU A 180 -8.97 -4.43 31.69
CA GLU A 180 -8.25 -4.89 30.49
C GLU A 180 -7.39 -3.78 29.83
N GLY A 181 -7.71 -2.51 30.08
CA GLY A 181 -7.06 -1.38 29.41
C GLY A 181 -7.59 -1.13 27.99
N VAL A 182 -7.03 -0.13 27.31
CA VAL A 182 -7.54 0.37 26.00
C VAL A 182 -7.07 -0.49 24.82
N GLU A 183 -6.09 -1.37 25.06
CA GLU A 183 -5.36 -2.08 24.01
C GLU A 183 -5.76 -3.56 23.86
N SER A 184 -6.54 -4.11 24.78
CA SER A 184 -6.90 -5.53 24.76
C SER A 184 -8.06 -5.80 23.81
N ASP A 185 -8.20 -7.06 23.40
CA ASP A 185 -9.36 -7.70 22.77
C ASP A 185 -10.65 -7.61 23.63
N ALA A 186 -10.75 -6.56 24.46
CA ALA A 186 -11.83 -6.26 25.37
C ALA A 186 -13.16 -6.13 24.63
N LEU A 187 -13.16 -5.91 23.30
CA LEU A 187 -14.38 -6.02 22.50
C LEU A 187 -14.91 -7.45 22.48
N ASP A 188 -14.07 -8.47 22.30
CA ASP A 188 -14.50 -9.87 22.34
C ASP A 188 -14.98 -10.24 23.76
N ASP A 189 -14.24 -9.87 24.82
CA ASP A 189 -14.69 -10.08 26.20
C ASP A 189 -15.97 -9.29 26.55
N PHE A 190 -16.14 -8.09 25.98
CA PHE A 190 -17.35 -7.29 26.11
C PHE A 190 -18.54 -7.97 25.44
N LEU A 191 -18.34 -8.54 24.25
CA LEU A 191 -19.36 -9.30 23.52
C LEU A 191 -19.72 -10.60 24.25
N ASP A 192 -18.74 -11.30 24.83
CA ASP A 192 -18.95 -12.50 25.64
C ASP A 192 -19.72 -12.19 26.94
N LEU A 193 -19.42 -11.06 27.58
CA LEU A 193 -20.19 -10.55 28.72
C LEU A 193 -21.63 -10.23 28.28
N ALA A 194 -21.81 -9.60 27.12
CA ALA A 194 -23.12 -9.28 26.59
C ALA A 194 -23.96 -10.54 26.29
N ASP A 195 -23.35 -11.58 25.74
CA ASP A 195 -24.01 -12.87 25.50
C ASP A 195 -24.40 -13.55 26.81
N THR A 196 -23.46 -13.61 27.77
CA THR A 196 -23.69 -14.20 29.10
C THR A 196 -24.84 -13.53 29.85
N MET A 197 -25.03 -12.23 29.66
CA MET A 197 -26.10 -11.45 30.28
C MET A 197 -27.39 -11.39 29.44
N GLY A 198 -27.40 -12.00 28.26
CA GLY A 198 -28.54 -12.04 27.35
C GLY A 198 -28.88 -10.70 26.70
N VAL A 199 -27.90 -9.79 26.61
CA VAL A 199 -28.05 -8.43 26.05
C VAL A 199 -27.34 -8.26 24.70
N LEU A 200 -26.67 -9.30 24.18
CA LEU A 200 -25.98 -9.27 22.90
C LEU A 200 -26.83 -8.73 21.72
N PRO A 201 -28.14 -9.08 21.56
CA PRO A 201 -28.96 -8.50 20.50
C PRO A 201 -29.10 -6.97 20.59
N ASN A 202 -29.07 -6.41 21.80
CA ASN A 202 -29.13 -4.98 22.03
C ASN A 202 -27.80 -4.31 21.68
N VAL A 203 -26.68 -4.91 22.10
CA VAL A 203 -25.33 -4.46 21.70
C VAL A 203 -25.20 -4.44 20.17
N ILE A 204 -25.62 -5.52 19.48
CA ILE A 204 -25.58 -5.60 18.02
C ILE A 204 -26.40 -4.49 17.35
N SER A 205 -27.52 -4.08 17.96
CA SER A 205 -28.37 -3.01 17.41
C SER A 205 -27.73 -1.62 17.47
N ILE A 206 -26.76 -1.42 18.37
CA ILE A 206 -26.05 -0.15 18.60
C ILE A 206 -24.75 -0.07 17.79
N LEU A 207 -24.16 -1.21 17.41
CA LEU A 207 -22.92 -1.28 16.63
C LEU A 207 -22.87 -0.33 15.43
N PRO A 208 -23.93 -0.16 14.60
CA PRO A 208 -23.86 0.77 13.48
C PRO A 208 -23.64 2.22 13.90
N GLU A 209 -24.26 2.67 15.00
CA GLU A 209 -24.10 4.03 15.53
C GLU A 209 -22.72 4.23 16.14
N ALA A 210 -22.24 3.24 16.90
CA ALA A 210 -20.91 3.27 17.50
C ALA A 210 -19.78 3.24 16.44
N LEU A 211 -19.97 2.48 15.36
CA LEU A 211 -19.05 2.47 14.22
C LEU A 211 -19.10 3.78 13.40
N ASP A 212 -20.29 4.37 13.24
CA ASP A 212 -20.46 5.65 12.53
C ASP A 212 -19.71 6.80 13.22
N TYR A 213 -19.68 6.80 14.56
CA TYR A 213 -18.87 7.73 15.35
C TYR A 213 -17.40 7.74 14.89
N GLY A 214 -16.79 6.55 14.83
CA GLY A 214 -15.37 6.40 14.50
C GLY A 214 -15.04 6.69 13.05
N ILE A 215 -15.85 6.16 12.13
CA ILE A 215 -15.73 6.43 10.69
C ILE A 215 -15.86 7.93 10.42
N SER A 216 -16.83 8.59 11.05
CA SER A 216 -17.05 10.03 10.89
C SER A 216 -15.90 10.84 11.48
N SER A 217 -15.37 10.45 12.65
CA SER A 217 -14.18 11.08 13.24
C SER A 217 -13.00 11.05 12.27
N LEU A 218 -12.65 9.86 11.76
CA LEU A 218 -11.55 9.70 10.80
C LEU A 218 -11.73 10.64 9.61
N PHE A 219 -12.88 10.58 8.93
CA PHE A 219 -13.08 11.33 7.69
C PHE A 219 -13.21 12.84 7.90
N ASN A 220 -13.74 13.28 9.04
CA ASN A 220 -13.86 14.70 9.35
C ASN A 220 -12.52 15.33 9.72
N ASN A 221 -11.58 14.54 10.26
CA ASN A 221 -10.30 15.05 10.75
C ASN A 221 -9.14 14.80 9.78
N TRP A 222 -9.21 13.77 8.92
CA TRP A 222 -8.11 13.39 8.03
C TRP A 222 -7.62 14.51 7.13
N ASP A 223 -8.53 15.08 6.33
CA ASP A 223 -8.18 16.14 5.37
C ASP A 223 -7.65 17.40 6.09
N PRO A 224 -8.33 17.96 7.13
CA PRO A 224 -7.79 19.09 7.90
C PRO A 224 -6.42 18.83 8.52
N MET A 225 -6.21 17.65 9.11
CA MET A 225 -4.92 17.28 9.71
C MET A 225 -3.78 17.30 8.67
N ILE A 226 -4.02 16.74 7.47
CA ILE A 226 -3.04 16.81 6.37
C ILE A 226 -2.80 18.26 5.93
N GLU A 227 -3.87 19.07 5.81
CA GLU A 227 -3.77 20.49 5.47
C GLU A 227 -2.98 21.28 6.52
N ASP A 228 -3.09 20.94 7.80
CA ASP A 228 -2.34 21.57 8.89
C ASP A 228 -0.85 21.22 8.84
N ILE A 229 -0.50 19.95 8.58
CA ILE A 229 0.88 19.52 8.39
C ILE A 229 1.51 20.32 7.24
N TYR A 230 0.85 20.39 6.08
CA TYR A 230 1.37 21.16 4.94
C TYR A 230 1.34 22.67 5.15
N ARG A 231 0.46 23.19 6.01
CA ARG A 231 0.46 24.61 6.38
C ARG A 231 1.66 24.95 7.25
N LEU A 232 2.04 24.06 8.16
CA LEU A 232 3.23 24.20 8.99
C LEU A 232 4.51 24.02 8.18
N ASN A 233 4.51 23.08 7.23
CA ASN A 233 5.65 22.78 6.38
C ASN A 233 5.22 22.37 4.96
N PRO A 234 5.19 23.30 3.98
CA PRO A 234 4.75 23.01 2.62
C PRO A 234 5.75 22.17 1.81
N ASP A 235 7.00 22.08 2.25
CA ASP A 235 8.10 21.43 1.52
C ASP A 235 8.47 20.06 2.12
N VAL A 236 7.77 19.60 3.15
CA VAL A 236 8.08 18.35 3.85
C VAL A 236 7.88 17.12 2.96
N THR A 237 8.78 16.14 3.07
CA THR A 237 8.53 14.80 2.53
C THR A 237 7.60 14.06 3.50
N LEU A 238 6.31 13.96 3.15
CA LEU A 238 5.30 13.28 3.97
C LEU A 238 4.99 11.89 3.42
N LEU A 239 5.22 10.86 4.24
CA LEU A 239 4.84 9.47 3.98
C LEU A 239 3.71 9.06 4.92
N VAL A 240 2.55 8.71 4.36
CA VAL A 240 1.42 8.17 5.10
C VAL A 240 1.51 6.65 5.11
N ILE A 241 1.59 6.06 6.30
CA ILE A 241 1.68 4.61 6.47
C ILE A 241 0.27 4.03 6.42
N GLY A 242 0.03 3.13 5.48
CA GLY A 242 -1.27 2.48 5.32
C GLY A 242 -1.66 1.61 6.51
N MET A 243 -2.95 1.49 6.75
CA MET A 243 -3.49 0.46 7.64
C MET A 243 -3.25 -0.93 7.03
N PHE A 244 -3.14 -1.95 7.87
CA PHE A 244 -2.90 -3.34 7.46
C PHE A 244 -3.74 -4.31 8.29
N ASP A 245 -3.91 -5.54 7.78
CA ASP A 245 -4.60 -6.63 8.47
C ASP A 245 -3.71 -7.18 9.60
N THR A 246 -4.07 -6.88 10.85
CA THR A 246 -3.35 -7.34 12.04
C THR A 246 -3.45 -8.86 12.24
N GLY A 247 -4.36 -9.54 11.52
CA GLY A 247 -4.50 -10.99 11.51
C GLY A 247 -3.39 -11.74 10.78
N VAL A 248 -2.45 -11.06 10.12
CA VAL A 248 -1.29 -11.68 9.47
C VAL A 248 -0.23 -12.03 10.52
N LYS A 249 -0.05 -13.34 10.77
CA LYS A 249 0.87 -13.84 11.82
C LYS A 249 2.14 -14.48 11.29
N THR A 250 2.15 -14.86 10.02
CA THR A 250 3.25 -15.60 9.40
C THR A 250 3.40 -15.22 7.93
N GLU A 251 4.59 -15.46 7.35
CA GLU A 251 4.82 -15.36 5.91
C GLU A 251 3.82 -16.23 5.09
N GLU A 252 3.42 -17.39 5.62
CA GLU A 252 2.43 -18.25 4.95
C GLU A 252 1.05 -17.59 4.86
N ASP A 253 0.69 -16.73 5.83
CA ASP A 253 -0.59 -16.02 5.83
C ASP A 253 -0.59 -14.87 4.81
N VAL A 254 0.57 -14.23 4.58
CA VAL A 254 0.80 -13.30 3.46
C VAL A 254 0.47 -13.99 2.13
N ALA A 255 1.04 -15.19 1.92
CA ALA A 255 0.83 -15.97 0.69
C ALA A 255 -0.60 -16.54 0.54
N LYS A 256 -1.37 -16.66 1.65
CA LYS A 256 -2.79 -17.05 1.62
C LYS A 256 -3.70 -15.87 1.27
N ASN A 257 -3.34 -14.64 1.67
CA ASN A 257 -4.10 -13.43 1.35
C ASN A 257 -4.06 -13.09 -0.15
N GLU A 258 -2.98 -13.38 -0.87
CA GLU A 258 -2.95 -13.28 -2.35
C GLU A 258 -3.84 -14.32 -3.06
N LYS A 259 -4.15 -15.45 -2.42
CA LYS A 259 -4.87 -16.58 -3.02
C LYS A 259 -6.37 -16.65 -2.68
N ALA A 260 -6.89 -15.74 -1.87
CA ALA A 260 -8.23 -15.89 -1.30
C ALA A 260 -9.32 -15.09 -2.04
N LEU A 261 -9.63 -15.44 -3.29
CA LEU A 261 -10.79 -14.87 -3.99
C LEU A 261 -12.16 -15.41 -3.47
N ILE A 262 -12.19 -16.27 -2.45
CA ILE A 262 -13.41 -17.00 -2.02
C ILE A 262 -13.70 -16.95 -0.49
N LYS A 263 -12.85 -16.32 0.34
CA LYS A 263 -13.28 -15.89 1.68
C LYS A 263 -13.37 -14.38 1.65
N LEU A 264 -14.52 -13.84 1.97
CA LEU A 264 -14.69 -12.42 2.29
C LEU A 264 -13.76 -12.15 3.49
N ASN A 265 -12.51 -11.75 3.27
CA ASN A 265 -11.65 -11.30 4.36
C ASN A 265 -12.18 -9.93 4.77
N ILE A 266 -13.10 -9.93 5.73
CA ILE A 266 -13.80 -8.72 6.22
C ILE A 266 -12.78 -7.74 6.81
N ALA A 267 -11.72 -8.24 7.46
CA ALA A 267 -10.65 -7.40 8.00
C ALA A 267 -9.93 -6.65 6.88
N GLN A 268 -9.49 -7.35 5.82
CA GLN A 268 -8.88 -6.68 4.66
C GLN A 268 -9.86 -5.73 3.95
N ALA A 269 -11.15 -6.06 3.88
CA ALA A 269 -12.13 -5.14 3.29
C ALA A 269 -12.30 -3.84 4.10
N ILE A 270 -12.19 -3.91 5.43
CA ILE A 270 -12.18 -2.73 6.31
C ILE A 270 -10.90 -1.93 6.10
N VAL A 271 -9.75 -2.60 6.05
CA VAL A 271 -8.45 -1.97 5.75
C VAL A 271 -8.49 -1.25 4.40
N ASP A 272 -8.99 -1.90 3.35
CA ASP A 272 -9.12 -1.32 2.01
C ASP A 272 -10.08 -0.11 2.00
N PHE A 273 -11.17 -0.21 2.76
CA PHE A 273 -12.11 0.90 2.93
C PHE A 273 -11.46 2.10 3.60
N ALA A 274 -10.71 1.87 4.69
CA ALA A 274 -10.02 2.91 5.45
C ALA A 274 -8.84 3.54 4.68
N ASN A 275 -8.06 2.71 3.97
CA ASN A 275 -6.95 3.16 3.13
C ASN A 275 -7.42 3.91 1.87
N GLY A 276 -8.65 3.67 1.41
CA GLY A 276 -9.17 4.28 0.18
C GLY A 276 -9.10 5.81 0.18
N PRO A 277 -9.62 6.50 1.21
CA PRO A 277 -9.48 7.94 1.37
C PRO A 277 -8.03 8.42 1.51
N MET A 278 -7.17 7.68 2.19
CA MET A 278 -5.73 8.00 2.29
C MET A 278 -5.05 7.95 0.91
N LYS A 279 -5.34 6.91 0.11
CA LYS A 279 -4.84 6.78 -1.27
C LYS A 279 -5.35 7.92 -2.16
N LYS A 280 -6.60 8.37 -2.00
CA LYS A 280 -7.15 9.54 -2.72
C LYS A 280 -6.53 10.85 -2.24
N GLY A 281 -6.24 10.97 -0.94
CA GLY A 281 -5.58 12.12 -0.34
C GLY A 281 -4.16 12.29 -0.89
N ALA A 282 -3.44 11.20 -1.14
CA ALA A 282 -2.13 11.22 -1.79
C ALA A 282 -2.19 11.91 -3.16
N GLU A 283 -3.18 11.58 -4.00
CA GLU A 283 -3.39 12.24 -5.30
C GLU A 283 -3.79 13.73 -5.16
N LYS A 284 -4.51 14.08 -4.08
CA LYS A 284 -5.01 15.44 -3.84
C LYS A 284 -3.93 16.38 -3.29
N TYR A 285 -3.11 15.90 -2.35
CA TYR A 285 -2.19 16.72 -1.57
C TYR A 285 -0.70 16.49 -1.88
N GLY A 286 -0.36 15.37 -2.55
CA GLY A 286 1.01 15.09 -2.98
C GLY A 286 1.88 14.33 -1.98
N TYR A 287 1.34 13.84 -0.86
CA TYR A 287 2.07 12.91 0.01
C TYR A 287 2.17 11.52 -0.63
N THR A 288 3.11 10.72 -0.13
CA THR A 288 3.28 9.33 -0.57
C THR A 288 2.53 8.39 0.37
N PHE A 289 1.57 7.63 -0.16
CA PHE A 289 0.95 6.52 0.57
C PHE A 289 1.87 5.29 0.51
N VAL A 290 2.24 4.75 1.66
CA VAL A 290 3.08 3.57 1.81
C VAL A 290 2.20 2.36 2.08
N ASP A 291 2.09 1.46 1.11
CA ASP A 291 1.32 0.23 1.27
C ASP A 291 2.14 -0.81 2.03
N VAL A 292 1.68 -1.13 3.24
CA VAL A 292 2.32 -2.07 4.17
C VAL A 292 1.44 -3.32 4.40
N THR A 293 0.59 -3.64 3.42
CA THR A 293 -0.17 -4.89 3.42
C THR A 293 0.80 -6.08 3.50
N GLY A 294 0.55 -7.00 4.44
CA GLY A 294 1.43 -8.14 4.71
C GLY A 294 2.34 -7.97 5.92
N THR A 295 2.22 -6.86 6.65
CA THR A 295 2.90 -6.67 7.95
C THR A 295 2.58 -7.81 8.91
N ILE A 296 3.62 -8.50 9.40
CA ILE A 296 3.50 -9.60 10.34
C ILE A 296 3.34 -9.05 11.76
N CYS A 297 2.32 -9.53 12.46
CA CYS A 297 1.95 -9.07 13.81
C CYS A 297 1.98 -10.22 14.82
N ASP A 298 2.26 -9.90 16.09
CA ASP A 298 2.08 -10.85 17.20
C ASP A 298 0.58 -10.99 17.51
N GLU A 299 -0.04 -10.00 18.16
CA GLU A 299 -1.49 -9.98 18.43
C GLU A 299 -2.19 -8.90 17.60
N THR A 300 -1.93 -7.63 17.89
CA THR A 300 -2.48 -6.51 17.13
C THR A 300 -1.40 -5.55 16.63
N HIS A 301 -0.17 -5.69 17.13
CA HIS A 301 0.97 -4.87 16.76
C HIS A 301 2.03 -5.66 15.97
N PRO A 302 2.84 -4.97 15.14
CA PRO A 302 3.88 -5.62 14.36
C PRO A 302 4.93 -6.31 15.23
N THR A 303 5.43 -7.44 14.74
CA THR A 303 6.67 -8.02 15.27
C THR A 303 7.88 -7.16 14.84
N ALA A 304 9.08 -7.46 15.34
CA ALA A 304 10.30 -6.83 14.82
C ALA A 304 10.47 -7.03 13.30
N GLU A 305 10.05 -8.18 12.76
CA GLU A 305 10.03 -8.44 11.32
C GLU A 305 8.99 -7.57 10.60
N GLY A 306 7.79 -7.43 11.18
CA GLY A 306 6.77 -6.51 10.67
C GLY A 306 7.24 -5.05 10.64
N HIS A 307 7.93 -4.60 11.70
CA HIS A 307 8.53 -3.27 11.75
C HIS A 307 9.63 -3.08 10.70
N ARG A 308 10.50 -4.07 10.49
CA ARG A 308 11.49 -4.04 9.41
C ARG A 308 10.84 -3.96 8.03
N PHE A 309 9.78 -4.74 7.81
CA PHE A 309 9.00 -4.70 6.56
C PHE A 309 8.39 -3.32 6.30
N ILE A 310 7.79 -2.68 7.32
CA ILE A 310 7.28 -1.31 7.20
C ILE A 310 8.41 -0.34 6.86
N ALA A 311 9.57 -0.45 7.52
CA ALA A 311 10.74 0.39 7.26
C ALA A 311 11.25 0.23 5.82
N ASP A 312 11.33 -1.01 5.31
CA ASP A 312 11.72 -1.28 3.92
C ASP A 312 10.74 -0.64 2.92
N LYS A 313 9.43 -0.69 3.20
CA LYS A 313 8.42 -0.03 2.37
C LYS A 313 8.53 1.48 2.39
N ILE A 314 8.86 2.08 3.54
CA ILE A 314 9.15 3.51 3.66
C ILE A 314 10.37 3.89 2.83
N LEU A 315 11.48 3.14 2.98
CA LEU A 315 12.73 3.39 2.25
C LEU A 315 12.58 3.16 0.73
N GLU A 316 11.78 2.18 0.30
CA GLU A 316 11.38 1.97 -1.10
C GLU A 316 10.56 3.18 -1.61
N ALA A 317 9.68 3.73 -0.78
CA ALA A 317 8.79 4.83 -1.12
C ALA A 317 9.48 6.19 -1.29
N LEU A 318 10.62 6.42 -0.64
CA LEU A 318 11.39 7.68 -0.75
C LEU A 318 11.92 7.92 -2.19
N PRO A 319 12.23 9.16 -2.59
CA PRO A 319 12.88 9.40 -3.88
C PRO A 319 14.34 8.90 -3.89
N ASP A 320 14.85 8.51 -5.07
CA ASP A 320 16.29 8.36 -5.31
C ASP A 320 16.80 9.71 -5.85
N VAL A 321 17.83 10.30 -5.23
CA VAL A 321 18.43 11.55 -5.71
C VAL A 321 19.06 11.42 -7.09
N ASN A 322 19.36 10.20 -7.52
CA ASN A 322 19.88 9.93 -8.86
C ASN A 322 18.79 9.76 -9.91
N PHE A 323 17.51 9.84 -9.53
CA PHE A 323 16.41 9.71 -10.47
C PHE A 323 16.40 10.90 -11.46
N PRO A 324 16.61 10.66 -12.77
CA PRO A 324 17.02 11.74 -13.68
C PRO A 324 15.84 12.51 -14.30
N TYR A 325 14.61 12.01 -14.17
CA TYR A 325 13.48 12.48 -14.96
C TYR A 325 12.69 13.60 -14.29
N THR A 326 12.91 14.81 -14.78
CA THR A 326 12.27 16.05 -14.28
C THR A 326 10.78 16.16 -14.59
N ASP A 327 10.26 15.35 -15.53
CA ASP A 327 8.84 15.31 -15.91
C ASP A 327 8.07 14.15 -15.27
N VAL A 328 8.67 13.50 -14.27
CA VAL A 328 8.05 12.47 -13.44
C VAL A 328 8.11 12.98 -12.00
N GLU A 329 7.04 13.64 -11.60
CA GLU A 329 6.90 14.20 -10.25
C GLU A 329 6.91 13.09 -9.20
N TYR A 330 7.64 13.32 -8.10
CA TYR A 330 7.60 12.45 -6.92
C TYR A 330 6.16 12.39 -6.39
N GLY A 331 5.71 11.22 -5.94
CA GLY A 331 4.31 10.99 -5.54
C GLY A 331 3.33 10.78 -6.70
N SER A 332 3.73 10.99 -7.97
CA SER A 332 2.86 10.59 -9.10
C SER A 332 2.65 9.08 -9.12
N THR A 333 1.46 8.62 -9.52
CA THR A 333 1.08 7.20 -9.48
C THR A 333 2.03 6.27 -10.25
N TYR A 334 2.77 6.79 -11.22
CA TYR A 334 3.75 6.04 -12.01
C TYR A 334 5.20 6.24 -11.57
N TYR A 335 5.50 7.10 -10.59
CA TYR A 335 6.88 7.42 -10.18
C TYR A 335 7.67 6.15 -9.85
N GLN A 336 7.16 5.33 -8.93
CA GLN A 336 7.80 4.08 -8.49
C GLN A 336 8.06 3.12 -9.66
N ALA A 337 7.07 2.97 -10.53
CA ALA A 337 7.23 2.13 -11.71
C ALA A 337 8.31 2.68 -12.66
N VAL A 338 8.35 3.99 -12.90
CA VAL A 338 9.37 4.60 -13.76
C VAL A 338 10.76 4.52 -13.15
N ALA A 339 10.89 4.72 -11.83
CA ALA A 339 12.14 4.53 -11.08
C ALA A 339 12.67 3.10 -11.24
N TYR A 340 11.82 2.09 -10.96
CA TYR A 340 12.18 0.69 -11.18
C TYR A 340 12.63 0.42 -12.62
N MET A 341 11.89 0.94 -13.60
CA MET A 341 12.25 0.73 -15.01
C MET A 341 13.58 1.40 -15.38
N TYR A 342 13.92 2.54 -14.77
CA TYR A 342 15.17 3.24 -14.99
C TYR A 342 16.35 2.53 -14.34
N GLU A 343 16.23 2.20 -13.06
CA GLU A 343 17.28 1.57 -12.25
C GLU A 343 17.69 0.21 -12.83
N ASN A 344 16.72 -0.54 -13.37
CA ASN A 344 16.95 -1.85 -13.98
C ASN A 344 17.24 -1.78 -15.49
N ASP A 345 17.44 -0.57 -16.05
CA ASP A 345 17.69 -0.34 -17.48
C ASP A 345 16.62 -0.97 -18.39
N ILE A 346 15.36 -1.07 -17.93
CA ILE A 346 14.24 -1.69 -18.67
C ILE A 346 13.59 -0.68 -19.61
N MET A 347 13.27 0.52 -19.13
CA MET A 347 12.61 1.56 -19.91
C MET A 347 13.30 2.91 -19.71
N LYS A 348 13.94 3.40 -20.78
CA LYS A 348 14.63 4.69 -20.78
C LYS A 348 13.68 5.83 -21.12
N GLY A 349 14.04 7.02 -20.66
CA GLY A 349 13.39 8.26 -21.04
C GLY A 349 13.60 8.62 -22.51
N THR A 350 12.80 9.57 -22.98
CA THR A 350 12.91 10.12 -24.34
C THR A 350 14.12 11.04 -24.49
N THR A 351 14.64 11.55 -23.37
CA THR A 351 15.92 12.25 -23.27
C THR A 351 16.64 11.84 -21.99
N ALA A 352 17.84 12.39 -21.76
CA ALA A 352 18.58 12.16 -20.52
C ALA A 352 17.82 12.61 -19.25
N THR A 353 16.91 13.58 -19.37
CA THR A 353 16.21 14.19 -18.21
C THR A 353 14.69 14.18 -18.33
N LEU A 354 14.13 13.51 -19.35
CA LEU A 354 12.69 13.41 -19.58
C LEU A 354 12.29 11.97 -19.86
N PHE A 355 11.30 11.47 -19.14
CA PHE A 355 10.66 10.17 -19.38
C PHE A 355 9.51 10.24 -20.38
N SER A 356 8.83 11.39 -20.45
CA SER A 356 7.59 11.63 -21.18
C SER A 356 6.45 10.68 -20.78
N PRO A 357 5.99 10.70 -19.51
CA PRO A 357 5.00 9.74 -19.00
C PRO A 357 3.64 9.81 -19.70
N LYS A 358 3.29 10.97 -20.28
CA LYS A 358 2.07 11.18 -21.09
C LYS A 358 2.25 10.82 -22.56
N GLY A 359 3.48 10.51 -22.99
CA GLY A 359 3.77 10.08 -24.36
C GLY A 359 3.16 8.72 -24.66
N ALA A 360 2.94 8.42 -25.94
CA ALA A 360 2.36 7.15 -26.36
C ALA A 360 3.33 5.98 -26.13
N PHE A 361 2.82 4.86 -25.64
CA PHE A 361 3.55 3.59 -25.56
C PHE A 361 3.27 2.75 -26.80
N THR A 362 4.32 2.25 -27.46
CA THR A 362 4.23 1.61 -28.80
C THR A 362 4.74 0.18 -28.79
N LYS A 363 4.47 -0.58 -29.86
CA LYS A 363 5.02 -1.93 -30.09
C LYS A 363 6.54 -2.01 -29.91
N LYS A 364 7.26 -1.05 -30.48
CA LYS A 364 8.72 -0.94 -30.33
C LYS A 364 9.14 -0.83 -28.85
N HIS A 365 8.50 0.06 -28.10
CA HIS A 365 8.82 0.25 -26.69
C HIS A 365 8.58 -1.03 -25.86
N LEU A 366 7.54 -1.80 -26.16
CA LEU A 366 7.30 -3.08 -25.47
C LEU A 366 8.38 -4.11 -25.80
N ALA A 367 8.78 -4.22 -27.08
CA ALA A 367 9.85 -5.13 -27.48
C ALA A 367 11.16 -4.80 -26.77
N GLU A 368 11.52 -3.51 -26.71
CA GLU A 368 12.71 -3.03 -25.98
C GLU A 368 12.65 -3.36 -24.49
N ALA A 369 11.51 -3.13 -23.83
CA ALA A 369 11.35 -3.38 -22.41
C ALA A 369 11.47 -4.87 -22.04
N LEU A 370 10.79 -5.75 -22.80
CA LEU A 370 10.87 -7.20 -22.57
C LEU A 370 12.27 -7.75 -22.87
N TYR A 371 12.89 -7.29 -23.95
CA TYR A 371 14.27 -7.66 -24.30
C TYR A 371 15.28 -7.22 -23.22
N ALA A 372 15.10 -6.01 -22.66
CA ALA A 372 15.91 -5.51 -21.57
C ALA A 372 15.72 -6.34 -20.29
N LYS A 373 14.47 -6.65 -19.92
CA LYS A 373 14.15 -7.51 -18.77
C LYS A 373 14.75 -8.91 -18.91
N ALA A 374 14.76 -9.48 -20.12
CA ALA A 374 15.38 -10.76 -20.43
C ALA A 374 16.93 -10.74 -20.44
N GLY A 375 17.55 -9.61 -20.09
CA GLY A 375 19.02 -9.49 -20.05
C GLY A 375 19.68 -9.21 -21.40
N ARG A 376 18.93 -8.77 -22.40
CA ARG A 376 19.40 -8.45 -23.77
C ARG A 376 20.14 -9.63 -24.43
N PRO A 377 19.49 -10.80 -24.57
CA PRO A 377 20.12 -11.99 -25.14
C PRO A 377 20.67 -11.74 -26.55
N GLU A 378 21.83 -12.30 -26.86
CA GLU A 378 22.46 -12.10 -28.17
C GLU A 378 21.57 -12.63 -29.30
N VAL A 379 21.31 -11.78 -30.30
CA VAL A 379 20.46 -12.10 -31.44
C VAL A 379 21.06 -11.53 -32.73
N ASP A 380 21.05 -12.33 -33.79
CA ASP A 380 21.35 -11.85 -35.14
C ASP A 380 20.19 -10.99 -35.66
N ALA A 381 20.37 -9.66 -35.64
CA ALA A 381 19.37 -8.68 -36.05
C ALA A 381 19.01 -8.75 -37.54
N ASP A 382 19.81 -9.42 -38.38
CA ASP A 382 19.56 -9.54 -39.82
C ASP A 382 18.93 -10.87 -40.21
N SER A 383 18.68 -11.75 -39.23
CA SER A 383 18.07 -13.06 -39.44
C SER A 383 16.60 -13.02 -39.90
N ILE A 384 15.92 -11.88 -39.74
CA ILE A 384 14.54 -11.66 -40.17
C ILE A 384 14.49 -10.33 -40.93
N THR A 385 13.91 -10.34 -42.13
CA THR A 385 13.59 -9.10 -42.87
C THR A 385 12.29 -8.49 -42.33
N ILE A 386 12.35 -7.24 -41.91
CA ILE A 386 11.22 -6.47 -41.39
C ILE A 386 11.05 -5.23 -42.26
N ASN A 387 9.93 -5.13 -42.98
CA ASN A 387 9.80 -4.17 -44.08
C ASN A 387 9.73 -2.69 -43.64
N ASP A 388 9.30 -2.42 -42.41
CA ASP A 388 9.07 -1.09 -41.87
C ASP A 388 9.96 -0.74 -40.67
N VAL A 389 11.07 -1.47 -40.50
CA VAL A 389 12.11 -1.19 -39.50
C VAL A 389 13.43 -1.05 -40.23
N ALA A 390 14.10 0.09 -40.08
CA ALA A 390 15.40 0.35 -40.70
C ALA A 390 16.49 -0.56 -40.11
N ASP A 391 17.51 -0.88 -40.90
CA ASP A 391 18.61 -1.76 -40.47
C ASP A 391 19.41 -1.16 -39.30
N GLU A 392 19.53 0.17 -39.28
CA GLU A 392 20.19 0.94 -38.23
C GLU A 392 19.32 1.27 -37.01
N ASP A 393 18.04 0.81 -36.97
CA ASP A 393 17.19 1.05 -35.81
C ASP A 393 17.72 0.30 -34.58
N VAL A 394 18.05 1.04 -33.52
CA VAL A 394 18.57 0.50 -32.25
C VAL A 394 17.66 -0.55 -31.59
N ALA A 395 16.36 -0.54 -31.90
CA ALA A 395 15.40 -1.52 -31.39
C ALA A 395 15.30 -2.78 -32.25
N LYS A 396 15.92 -2.83 -33.44
CA LYS A 396 15.86 -3.97 -34.34
C LYS A 396 16.24 -5.29 -33.65
N PRO A 397 17.32 -5.38 -32.82
CA PRO A 397 17.62 -6.60 -32.08
C PRO A 397 16.48 -7.03 -31.15
N ALA A 398 15.90 -6.10 -30.38
CA ALA A 398 14.79 -6.39 -29.47
C ALA A 398 13.55 -6.88 -30.21
N ILE A 399 13.23 -6.27 -31.36
CA ILE A 399 12.10 -6.67 -32.20
C ILE A 399 12.32 -8.08 -32.78
N VAL A 400 13.51 -8.35 -33.33
CA VAL A 400 13.86 -9.67 -33.89
C VAL A 400 13.82 -10.75 -32.82
N TRP A 401 14.36 -10.47 -31.63
CA TRP A 401 14.27 -11.37 -30.49
C TRP A 401 12.81 -11.67 -30.11
N ALA A 402 11.99 -10.63 -29.93
CA ALA A 402 10.58 -10.80 -29.56
C ALA A 402 9.79 -11.60 -30.60
N ILE A 403 10.13 -11.49 -31.88
CA ILE A 403 9.53 -12.31 -32.95
C ILE A 403 10.01 -13.77 -32.86
N LYS A 404 11.30 -14.01 -32.62
CA LYS A 404 11.88 -15.36 -32.53
C LYS A 404 11.34 -16.15 -31.34
N GLU A 405 11.16 -15.49 -30.20
CA GLU A 405 10.56 -16.09 -29.00
C GLU A 405 9.03 -16.24 -29.12
N GLY A 406 8.42 -15.76 -30.21
CA GLY A 406 6.96 -15.85 -30.42
C GLY A 406 6.14 -14.89 -29.55
N ILE A 407 6.80 -13.91 -28.91
CA ILE A 407 6.17 -12.87 -28.10
C ILE A 407 5.42 -11.88 -29.00
N MET A 408 5.99 -11.55 -30.16
CA MET A 408 5.41 -10.64 -31.15
C MET A 408 5.43 -11.25 -32.55
N SER A 409 4.68 -10.66 -33.48
CA SER A 409 4.59 -11.15 -34.85
C SER A 409 4.52 -10.02 -35.87
N LEU A 410 4.96 -10.33 -37.09
CA LEU A 410 4.80 -9.47 -38.26
C LEU A 410 3.38 -9.63 -38.83
N ASP A 411 2.90 -8.58 -39.49
CA ASP A 411 1.69 -8.67 -40.31
C ASP A 411 1.92 -9.53 -41.57
N VAL A 412 0.85 -9.76 -42.33
CA VAL A 412 0.90 -10.60 -43.54
C VAL A 412 1.73 -9.98 -44.68
N GLN A 413 2.07 -8.69 -44.58
CA GLN A 413 2.94 -7.97 -45.48
C GLN A 413 4.40 -7.95 -45.01
N GLY A 414 4.72 -8.51 -43.84
CA GLY A 414 6.08 -8.50 -43.27
C GLY A 414 6.45 -7.20 -42.53
N ASN A 415 5.46 -6.39 -42.14
CA ASN A 415 5.67 -5.20 -41.31
C ASN A 415 5.46 -5.52 -39.83
N PHE A 416 6.19 -4.83 -38.96
CA PHE A 416 6.06 -4.93 -37.51
C PHE A 416 5.09 -3.88 -36.92
N GLY A 417 5.07 -2.68 -37.50
CA GLY A 417 4.32 -1.52 -36.99
C GLY A 417 4.98 -0.91 -35.74
N PRO A 418 6.26 -0.49 -35.76
CA PRO A 418 7.00 -0.10 -34.56
C PRO A 418 6.38 1.07 -33.79
N ASN A 419 5.69 1.97 -34.51
CA ASN A 419 5.05 3.16 -33.95
C ASN A 419 3.56 2.95 -33.60
N GLU A 420 3.02 1.75 -33.80
CA GLU A 420 1.65 1.44 -33.41
C GLU A 420 1.51 1.52 -31.89
N GLN A 421 0.52 2.29 -31.43
CA GLN A 421 0.26 2.50 -30.01
C GLN A 421 -0.50 1.31 -29.43
N TYR A 422 -0.16 0.91 -28.21
CA TYR A 422 -0.97 -0.05 -27.49
C TYR A 422 -2.23 0.58 -26.94
N THR A 423 -3.35 -0.12 -27.08
CA THR A 423 -4.51 0.06 -26.21
C THR A 423 -4.31 -0.73 -24.91
N LYS A 424 -5.07 -0.41 -23.86
CA LYS A 424 -4.99 -1.13 -22.58
C LYS A 424 -5.13 -2.65 -22.77
N ASN A 425 -6.15 -3.08 -23.51
CA ASN A 425 -6.37 -4.51 -23.79
C ASN A 425 -5.25 -5.09 -24.66
N GLY A 426 -4.75 -4.32 -25.64
CA GLY A 426 -3.66 -4.76 -26.51
C GLY A 426 -2.37 -5.05 -25.73
N LEU A 427 -2.02 -4.17 -24.77
CA LEU A 427 -0.85 -4.36 -23.92
C LEU A 427 -1.02 -5.59 -23.02
N ALA A 428 -2.18 -5.74 -22.37
CA ALA A 428 -2.46 -6.89 -21.51
C ALA A 428 -2.37 -8.23 -22.27
N VAL A 429 -2.92 -8.29 -23.50
CA VAL A 429 -2.83 -9.48 -24.37
C VAL A 429 -1.38 -9.75 -24.79
N ALA A 430 -0.61 -8.72 -25.13
CA ALA A 430 0.79 -8.89 -25.51
C ALA A 430 1.64 -9.45 -24.37
N LEU A 431 1.46 -8.94 -23.14
CA LEU A 431 2.15 -9.43 -21.95
C LEU A 431 1.72 -10.85 -21.58
N PHE A 432 0.44 -11.18 -21.74
CA PHE A 432 -0.02 -12.56 -21.60
C PHE A 432 0.66 -13.52 -22.59
N SER A 433 0.82 -13.09 -23.85
CA SER A 433 1.57 -13.86 -24.84
C SER A 433 3.05 -13.98 -24.50
N ALA A 434 3.66 -12.93 -23.94
CA ALA A 434 5.03 -12.97 -23.44
C ALA A 434 5.22 -14.00 -22.33
N ALA A 435 4.37 -14.01 -21.30
CA ALA A 435 4.45 -14.99 -20.22
C ALA A 435 4.35 -16.44 -20.71
N ILE A 436 3.47 -16.72 -21.68
CA ILE A 436 3.34 -18.06 -22.26
C ILE A 436 4.62 -18.48 -23.02
N ALA A 437 5.29 -17.53 -23.65
CA ALA A 437 6.53 -17.78 -24.39
C ALA A 437 7.73 -18.01 -23.45
N GLU A 438 7.82 -17.24 -22.37
CA GLU A 438 8.89 -17.32 -21.36
C GLU A 438 8.80 -18.61 -20.53
N ASP A 439 7.60 -18.99 -20.08
CA ASP A 439 7.35 -20.23 -19.36
C ASP A 439 5.94 -20.79 -19.62
N SER A 440 5.89 -21.92 -20.32
CA SER A 440 4.63 -22.63 -20.61
C SER A 440 4.13 -23.52 -19.46
N GLY A 441 4.77 -23.44 -18.28
CA GLY A 441 4.34 -24.08 -17.06
C GLY A 441 2.90 -23.74 -16.67
N PHE A 442 2.16 -24.74 -16.19
CA PHE A 442 0.75 -24.61 -15.83
C PHE A 442 0.47 -23.44 -14.87
N LEU A 443 1.37 -23.17 -13.92
CA LEU A 443 1.21 -22.10 -12.93
C LEU A 443 1.42 -20.72 -13.54
N SER A 444 2.46 -20.56 -14.37
CA SER A 444 2.81 -19.35 -15.10
C SER A 444 1.67 -18.94 -16.05
N VAL A 445 1.05 -19.92 -16.72
CA VAL A 445 -0.16 -19.70 -17.55
C VAL A 445 -1.36 -19.22 -16.72
N ILE A 446 -1.59 -19.76 -15.52
CA ILE A 446 -2.69 -19.33 -14.65
C ILE A 446 -2.49 -17.90 -14.18
N ARG A 447 -1.27 -17.59 -13.72
CA ARG A 447 -0.86 -16.25 -13.30
C ARG A 447 -1.03 -15.21 -14.40
N ALA A 448 -0.56 -15.52 -15.60
CA ALA A 448 -0.74 -14.68 -16.78
C ALA A 448 -2.23 -14.47 -17.16
N LEU A 449 -3.09 -15.48 -16.97
CA LEU A 449 -4.54 -15.33 -17.17
C LEU A 449 -5.16 -14.36 -16.16
N PHE A 450 -4.79 -14.44 -14.87
CA PHE A 450 -5.26 -13.49 -13.86
C PHE A 450 -4.85 -12.06 -14.20
N PHE A 451 -3.59 -11.86 -14.57
CA PHE A 451 -3.10 -10.56 -15.06
C PHE A 451 -3.94 -10.02 -16.22
N LEU A 452 -4.19 -10.87 -17.22
CA LEU A 452 -4.99 -10.52 -18.39
C LEU A 452 -6.40 -10.09 -18.01
N PHE A 453 -7.10 -10.86 -17.17
CA PHE A 453 -8.46 -10.55 -16.76
C PHE A 453 -8.56 -9.30 -15.88
N GLY A 454 -7.56 -9.05 -15.01
CA GLY A 454 -7.49 -7.83 -14.21
C GLY A 454 -7.24 -6.56 -15.04
N ASN A 455 -6.61 -6.70 -16.21
CA ASN A 455 -6.21 -5.57 -17.04
C ASN A 455 -7.06 -5.35 -18.30
N ILE A 456 -7.91 -6.30 -18.70
CA ILE A 456 -8.87 -6.10 -19.80
C ILE A 456 -10.06 -5.25 -19.34
N SER A 457 -10.48 -4.29 -20.18
CA SER A 457 -11.72 -3.54 -20.02
C SER A 457 -12.69 -3.78 -21.18
N LEU A 458 -13.99 -3.83 -20.87
CA LEU A 458 -15.08 -3.88 -21.85
C LEU A 458 -15.45 -2.49 -22.39
N ALA A 459 -14.95 -1.42 -21.77
CA ALA A 459 -15.14 -0.06 -22.26
C ALA A 459 -14.22 0.23 -23.46
N PRO A 460 -14.54 1.22 -24.31
CA PRO A 460 -13.65 1.67 -25.39
C PRO A 460 -12.25 1.97 -24.82
N THR A 461 -11.24 1.28 -25.33
CA THR A 461 -9.89 1.38 -24.76
C THR A 461 -9.15 2.58 -25.33
N GLN A 462 -8.67 3.45 -24.44
CA GLN A 462 -7.75 4.53 -24.81
C GLN A 462 -6.35 3.97 -25.04
N SER A 463 -5.54 4.70 -25.80
CA SER A 463 -4.10 4.45 -25.92
C SER A 463 -3.43 4.49 -24.56
N VAL A 464 -2.47 3.60 -24.34
CA VAL A 464 -1.68 3.54 -23.11
C VAL A 464 -0.54 4.55 -23.19
N THR A 465 -0.39 5.35 -22.15
CA THR A 465 0.75 6.25 -22.01
C THR A 465 1.97 5.52 -21.46
N ARG A 466 3.17 6.07 -21.65
CA ARG A 466 4.43 5.51 -21.15
C ARG A 466 4.42 5.30 -19.63
N GLY A 467 3.87 6.23 -18.85
CA GLY A 467 3.73 6.08 -17.40
C GLY A 467 2.77 4.95 -17.00
N LYS A 468 1.64 4.81 -17.70
CA LYS A 468 0.71 3.69 -17.45
C LYS A 468 1.30 2.35 -17.86
N ALA A 469 2.06 2.31 -18.96
CA ALA A 469 2.76 1.12 -19.40
C ALA A 469 3.84 0.68 -18.40
N ALA A 470 4.61 1.60 -17.83
CA ALA A 470 5.59 1.29 -16.79
C ALA A 470 4.92 0.60 -15.58
N MET A 471 3.81 1.13 -15.08
CA MET A 471 3.04 0.47 -14.01
C MET A 471 2.60 -0.94 -14.40
N THR A 472 1.99 -1.09 -15.58
CA THR A 472 1.52 -2.41 -16.06
C THR A 472 2.65 -3.41 -16.30
N LEU A 473 3.84 -2.94 -16.70
CA LEU A 473 5.04 -3.78 -16.83
C LEU A 473 5.58 -4.20 -15.46
N LEU A 474 5.62 -3.29 -14.49
CA LEU A 474 6.04 -3.61 -13.12
C LEU A 474 5.11 -4.67 -12.51
N ASP A 475 3.80 -4.49 -12.67
CA ASP A 475 2.81 -5.48 -12.24
C ASP A 475 3.05 -6.84 -12.91
N TYR A 476 3.36 -6.84 -14.21
CA TYR A 476 3.67 -8.06 -14.96
C TYR A 476 4.95 -8.75 -14.46
N PHE A 477 6.01 -8.01 -14.14
CA PHE A 477 7.29 -8.60 -13.70
C PHE A 477 7.28 -9.19 -12.29
N ARG A 478 6.22 -8.93 -11.51
CA ARG A 478 6.01 -9.47 -10.16
C ARG A 478 5.24 -10.81 -10.17
N ILE A 479 4.83 -11.27 -11.35
CA ILE A 479 3.98 -12.44 -11.56
C ILE A 479 4.81 -13.59 -12.08
#